data_AF-A0A7H8N956-F1
#
_entry.id   AF-A0A7H8N956-F1
#
_cell.length_a   1.000
_cell.length_b   1.000
_cell.length_c   1.000
_cell.angle_alpha   90.00
_cell.angle_beta   90.00
_cell.angle_gamma   90.00
#
_symmetry.space_group_name_H-M   'P 1'
#
loop_
_entity.id
_entity.type
_entity.pdbx_description
1 polymer ?
#
loop_
_entity_poly.entity_id
_entity_poly.type
_entity_poly.pdbx_seq_one_letter_code
_entity_poly.pdbx_strand_id
1 'polypeptide(L)'
;MQGPAPQDDQHPDATSDGRGALSPDAVDALLADLGSAARQVLAEAEAVERRMEELTDADEETMVRDRAAGRSVYAPTSALASARARLSAHSALGHRETARAFVSWWADAATVALVTAACHAAPHEVRMVAANPEIAMDDEDLTHLPKISDHSRQLVELGAHMHDNGDGLYEMVADLAVRSGVRIGRDARGAVTVYEDGQPDARRHRLWGNRWADHQVPTLPTSEQLTVLLGGAPADVLARLHAALAAIDATLVAKAHAERLSDKDGPWTPAEMIEYDQLSAQVEGLTRQLARYAQAAADCVPAARALARRHETAPAPAT
;
A
#
# COMPACT_ATOMS: atom_id res chain seq x y z
N MET A 1 5.77 71.70 1.08
CA MET A 1 6.58 70.47 1.22
C MET A 1 5.68 69.40 1.80
N GLN A 2 5.14 68.56 0.91
CA GLN A 2 4.24 67.45 1.21
C GLN A 2 5.10 66.24 1.61
N GLY A 3 4.88 65.71 2.81
CA GLY A 3 5.43 64.42 3.24
C GLY A 3 4.40 63.31 2.95
N PRO A 4 4.81 62.14 2.42
CA PRO A 4 3.88 61.09 2.03
C PRO A 4 3.40 60.26 3.23
N ALA A 5 2.17 59.79 3.09
CA ALA A 5 1.39 58.96 4.00
C ALA A 5 1.97 57.54 4.18
N PRO A 6 1.62 56.84 5.28
CA PRO A 6 2.09 55.48 5.53
C PRO A 6 1.49 54.49 4.52
N GLN A 7 2.35 53.63 3.97
CA GLN A 7 1.94 52.51 3.13
C GLN A 7 1.38 51.40 4.03
N ASP A 8 0.12 51.06 3.78
CA ASP A 8 -0.50 49.81 4.19
C ASP A 8 0.25 48.64 3.51
N ASP A 9 1.07 47.92 4.28
CA ASP A 9 1.51 46.56 3.92
C ASP A 9 0.33 45.60 4.17
N GLN A 10 -0.64 45.64 3.25
CA GLN A 10 -1.55 44.53 3.04
C GLN A 10 -0.75 43.41 2.36
N HIS A 11 -0.17 42.52 3.17
CA HIS A 11 0.13 41.18 2.70
C HIS A 11 -1.18 40.55 2.23
N PRO A 12 -1.28 40.07 0.97
CA PRO A 12 -2.40 39.26 0.57
C PRO A 12 -2.30 37.96 1.36
N ASP A 13 -3.23 37.82 2.29
CA ASP A 13 -3.63 36.58 2.93
C ASP A 13 -3.99 35.61 1.79
N ALA A 14 -3.00 34.82 1.38
CA ALA A 14 -3.17 33.76 0.40
C ALA A 14 -4.00 32.70 1.10
N THR A 15 -5.31 32.77 0.86
CA THR A 15 -6.33 31.79 1.19
C THR A 15 -5.78 30.35 1.19
N SER A 16 -5.46 29.86 2.38
CA SER A 16 -5.13 28.47 2.71
C SER A 16 -6.38 27.58 2.74
N ASP A 17 -7.38 27.85 1.90
CA ASP A 17 -8.66 27.12 1.83
C ASP A 17 -8.70 26.15 0.63
N GLY A 18 -7.52 25.76 0.11
CA GLY A 18 -7.40 25.07 -1.18
C GLY A 18 -7.44 23.54 -1.16
N ARG A 19 -7.29 22.86 -0.01
CA ARG A 19 -7.26 21.39 0.06
C ARG A 19 -8.66 20.83 0.28
N GLY A 20 -9.47 20.88 -0.78
CA GLY A 20 -10.91 20.57 -0.77
C GLY A 20 -11.30 19.22 -1.39
N ALA A 21 -12.62 19.05 -1.51
CA ALA A 21 -13.23 17.97 -2.29
C ALA A 21 -12.78 18.05 -3.77
N LEU A 22 -12.29 16.94 -4.33
CA LEU A 22 -11.84 16.89 -5.71
C LEU A 22 -13.02 16.85 -6.68
N SER A 23 -12.89 17.58 -7.80
CA SER A 23 -13.83 17.47 -8.90
C SER A 23 -13.72 16.09 -9.60
N PRO A 24 -14.79 15.62 -10.28
CA PRO A 24 -14.73 14.37 -11.04
C PRO A 24 -13.57 14.29 -12.04
N ASP A 25 -13.30 15.39 -12.74
CA ASP A 25 -12.20 15.47 -13.72
C ASP A 25 -10.83 15.40 -13.05
N ALA A 26 -10.67 16.02 -11.87
CA ALA A 26 -9.43 15.93 -11.10
C ALA A 26 -9.19 14.50 -10.56
N VAL A 27 -10.26 13.81 -10.14
CA VAL A 27 -10.18 12.40 -9.74
C VAL A 27 -9.75 11.52 -10.93
N ASP A 28 -10.34 11.73 -12.10
CA ASP A 28 -10.01 10.94 -13.30
C ASP A 28 -8.57 11.17 -13.75
N ALA A 29 -8.11 12.42 -13.73
CA ALA A 29 -6.72 12.77 -14.02
C ALA A 29 -5.76 12.10 -13.02
N LEU A 30 -6.03 12.21 -11.72
CA LEU A 30 -5.21 11.58 -10.68
C LEU A 30 -5.13 10.05 -10.85
N LEU A 31 -6.26 9.37 -11.11
CA LEU A 31 -6.27 7.93 -11.31
C LEU A 31 -5.52 7.50 -12.59
N ALA A 32 -5.60 8.31 -13.65
CA ALA A 32 -4.86 8.07 -14.88
C ALA A 32 -3.35 8.22 -14.67
N ASP A 33 -2.93 9.27 -13.95
CA ASP A 33 -1.53 9.53 -13.60
C ASP A 33 -0.97 8.43 -12.69
N LEU A 34 -1.72 8.03 -11.66
CA LEU A 34 -1.37 6.90 -10.80
C LEU A 34 -1.23 5.60 -11.59
N GLY A 35 -2.19 5.31 -12.48
CA GLY A 35 -2.12 4.13 -13.33
C GLY A 35 -0.90 4.15 -14.27
N SER A 36 -0.54 5.31 -14.81
CA SER A 36 0.66 5.47 -15.63
C SER A 36 1.94 5.23 -14.83
N ALA A 37 2.09 5.89 -13.68
CA ALA A 37 3.24 5.74 -12.81
C ALA A 37 3.36 4.31 -12.26
N ALA A 38 2.25 3.67 -11.88
CA ALA A 38 2.23 2.29 -11.40
C ALA A 38 2.72 1.31 -12.47
N ARG A 39 2.30 1.48 -13.73
CA ARG A 39 2.80 0.67 -14.85
C ARG A 39 4.29 0.88 -15.10
N GLN A 40 4.79 2.10 -14.96
CA GLN A 40 6.22 2.37 -15.09
C GLN A 40 7.01 1.66 -13.99
N VAL A 41 6.63 1.81 -12.72
CA VAL A 41 7.32 1.19 -11.59
C VAL A 41 7.27 -0.34 -11.68
N LEU A 42 6.16 -0.92 -12.15
CA LEU A 42 6.05 -2.35 -12.43
C LEU A 42 7.03 -2.82 -13.50
N ALA A 43 7.13 -2.09 -14.61
CA ALA A 43 8.05 -2.43 -15.69
C ALA A 43 9.52 -2.31 -15.24
N GLU A 44 9.84 -1.33 -14.40
CA GLU A 44 11.16 -1.17 -13.78
C GLU A 44 11.46 -2.35 -12.85
N ALA A 45 10.51 -2.74 -11.99
CA ALA A 45 10.66 -3.90 -11.12
C ALA A 45 10.90 -5.20 -11.92
N GLU A 46 10.11 -5.46 -12.96
CA GLU A 46 10.28 -6.62 -13.85
C GLU A 46 11.62 -6.60 -14.61
N ALA A 47 12.16 -5.42 -14.95
CA ALA A 47 13.47 -5.30 -15.55
C ALA A 47 14.60 -5.62 -14.56
N VAL A 48 14.48 -5.17 -13.31
CA VAL A 48 15.46 -5.44 -12.26
C VAL A 48 15.41 -6.90 -11.80
N GLU A 49 14.23 -7.50 -11.70
CA GLU A 49 14.05 -8.93 -11.42
C GLU A 49 14.76 -9.80 -12.47
N ARG A 50 14.50 -9.56 -13.77
CA ARG A 50 15.22 -10.27 -14.85
C ARG A 50 16.73 -10.09 -14.75
N ARG A 51 17.20 -8.89 -14.42
CA ARG A 51 18.64 -8.64 -14.25
C ARG A 51 19.23 -9.41 -13.05
N MET A 52 18.45 -9.56 -11.98
CA MET A 52 18.83 -10.32 -10.80
C MET A 52 18.91 -11.82 -11.11
N GLU A 53 17.95 -12.37 -11.87
CA GLU A 53 17.99 -13.75 -12.38
C GLU A 53 19.25 -13.98 -13.23
N GLU A 54 19.52 -13.14 -14.23
CA GLU A 54 20.72 -13.23 -15.09
C GLU A 54 22.03 -13.25 -14.28
N LEU A 55 22.14 -12.42 -13.25
CA LEU A 55 23.34 -12.33 -12.42
C LEU A 55 23.47 -13.51 -11.46
N THR A 56 22.34 -14.06 -10.98
CA THR A 56 22.30 -15.26 -10.15
C THR A 56 22.74 -16.47 -10.97
N ASP A 57 22.18 -16.66 -12.17
CA ASP A 57 22.59 -17.73 -13.09
C ASP A 57 24.08 -17.65 -13.44
N ALA A 58 24.60 -16.45 -13.69
CA ALA A 58 26.01 -16.25 -13.99
C ALA A 58 26.95 -16.53 -12.80
N ASP A 59 26.50 -16.25 -11.56
CA ASP A 59 27.21 -16.62 -10.34
C ASP A 59 27.25 -18.15 -10.18
N GLU A 60 26.09 -18.80 -10.31
CA GLU A 60 25.98 -20.26 -10.26
C GLU A 60 26.85 -20.95 -11.31
N GLU A 61 26.83 -20.48 -12.57
CA GLU A 61 27.67 -21.02 -13.63
C GLU A 61 29.17 -20.86 -13.31
N THR A 62 29.55 -19.72 -12.73
CA THR A 62 30.93 -19.46 -12.30
C THR A 62 31.34 -20.42 -11.19
N MET A 63 30.48 -20.64 -10.19
CA MET A 63 30.73 -21.60 -9.11
C MET A 63 30.87 -23.04 -9.62
N VAL A 64 30.00 -23.46 -10.55
CA VAL A 64 30.07 -24.79 -11.18
C VAL A 64 31.37 -24.95 -11.95
N ARG A 65 31.75 -23.94 -12.76
CA ARG A 65 32.98 -23.96 -13.55
C ARG A 65 34.24 -24.00 -12.67
N ASP A 66 34.26 -23.23 -11.59
CA ASP A 66 35.39 -23.19 -10.66
C ASP A 66 35.53 -24.51 -9.89
N ARG A 67 34.41 -25.11 -9.45
CA ARG A 67 34.39 -26.44 -8.85
C ARG A 67 34.91 -27.51 -9.82
N ALA A 68 34.45 -27.49 -11.07
CA ALA A 68 34.91 -28.42 -12.10
C ALA A 68 36.40 -28.27 -12.42
N ALA A 69 36.93 -27.05 -12.34
CA ALA A 69 38.34 -26.74 -12.54
C ALA A 69 39.23 -26.96 -11.29
N GLY A 70 38.66 -27.42 -10.17
CA GLY A 70 39.37 -27.56 -8.90
C GLY A 70 39.90 -26.24 -8.34
N ARG A 71 39.33 -25.10 -8.77
CA ARG A 71 39.70 -23.78 -8.28
C ARG A 71 39.12 -23.54 -6.90
N SER A 72 39.83 -22.74 -6.11
CA SER A 72 39.39 -22.36 -4.77
C SER A 72 38.08 -21.57 -4.86
N VAL A 73 37.12 -21.88 -3.99
CA VAL A 73 35.86 -21.14 -3.82
C VAL A 73 36.12 -19.70 -3.37
N TYR A 74 37.33 -19.41 -2.88
CA TYR A 74 37.78 -18.08 -2.47
C TYR A 74 38.47 -17.29 -3.59
N ALA A 75 38.29 -17.68 -4.86
CA ALA A 75 38.83 -16.91 -5.97
C ALA A 75 38.17 -15.52 -6.02
N PRO A 76 38.94 -14.42 -6.23
CA PRO A 76 38.39 -13.07 -6.30
C PRO A 76 37.28 -12.90 -7.34
N THR A 77 37.33 -13.66 -8.43
CA THR A 77 36.31 -13.65 -9.49
C THR A 77 34.97 -14.20 -9.01
N SER A 78 34.97 -15.31 -8.26
CA SER A 78 33.77 -15.90 -7.67
C SER A 78 33.21 -14.98 -6.58
N ALA A 79 34.08 -14.42 -5.74
CA ALA A 79 33.67 -13.45 -4.72
C ALA A 79 33.01 -12.19 -5.33
N LEU A 80 33.52 -11.70 -6.46
CA LEU A 80 32.92 -10.57 -7.18
C LEU A 80 31.57 -10.94 -7.83
N ALA A 81 31.44 -12.13 -8.40
CA ALA A 81 30.17 -12.61 -8.97
C ALA A 81 29.09 -12.70 -7.90
N SER A 82 29.38 -13.35 -6.76
CA SER A 82 28.43 -13.46 -5.65
C SER A 82 28.10 -12.10 -5.02
N ALA A 83 29.07 -11.17 -4.96
CA ALA A 83 28.79 -9.81 -4.50
C ALA A 83 27.80 -9.08 -5.43
N ARG A 84 27.93 -9.24 -6.75
CA ARG A 84 27.01 -8.65 -7.73
C ARG A 84 25.61 -9.27 -7.64
N ALA A 85 25.51 -10.60 -7.55
CA ALA A 85 24.24 -11.29 -7.40
C ALA A 85 23.50 -10.85 -6.12
N ARG A 86 24.22 -10.70 -5.00
CA ARG A 86 23.63 -10.15 -3.77
C ARG A 86 23.14 -8.71 -3.94
N LEU A 87 23.93 -7.84 -4.56
CA LEU A 87 23.52 -6.44 -4.78
C LEU A 87 22.27 -6.37 -5.68
N SER A 88 22.19 -7.19 -6.74
CA SER A 88 20.99 -7.26 -7.57
C SER A 88 19.79 -7.82 -6.83
N ALA A 89 19.96 -8.80 -5.95
CA ALA A 89 18.88 -9.32 -5.11
C ALA A 89 18.30 -8.24 -4.18
N HIS A 90 19.14 -7.44 -3.52
CA HIS A 90 18.67 -6.31 -2.71
C HIS A 90 17.94 -5.26 -3.56
N SER A 91 18.47 -4.95 -4.75
CA SER A 91 17.84 -4.02 -5.68
C SER A 91 16.46 -4.52 -6.13
N ALA A 92 16.35 -5.80 -6.51
CA ALA A 92 15.09 -6.41 -6.93
C ALA A 92 14.05 -6.39 -5.80
N LEU A 93 14.47 -6.72 -4.57
CA LEU A 93 13.60 -6.64 -3.40
C LEU A 93 13.06 -5.22 -3.20
N GLY A 94 13.92 -4.21 -3.21
CA GLY A 94 13.52 -2.81 -3.06
C GLY A 94 12.54 -2.36 -4.14
N HIS A 95 12.82 -2.66 -5.42
CA HIS A 95 11.89 -2.34 -6.52
C HIS A 95 10.53 -3.06 -6.37
N ARG A 96 10.52 -4.31 -5.92
CA ARG A 96 9.30 -5.09 -5.69
C ARG A 96 8.46 -4.49 -4.56
N GLU A 97 9.10 -4.08 -3.47
CA GLU A 97 8.45 -3.41 -2.33
C GLU A 97 7.90 -2.03 -2.73
N THR A 98 8.67 -1.23 -3.46
CA THR A 98 8.20 0.06 -3.99
C THR A 98 7.02 -0.13 -4.95
N ALA A 99 7.11 -1.09 -5.89
CA ALA A 99 6.01 -1.41 -6.79
C ALA A 99 4.75 -1.85 -6.04
N ARG A 100 4.92 -2.67 -4.99
CA ARG A 100 3.83 -3.08 -4.10
C ARG A 100 3.16 -1.88 -3.45
N ALA A 101 3.93 -1.02 -2.79
CA ALA A 101 3.39 0.14 -2.08
C ALA A 101 2.68 1.11 -3.03
N PHE A 102 3.26 1.36 -4.21
CA PHE A 102 2.70 2.25 -5.21
C PHE A 102 1.39 1.71 -5.82
N VAL A 103 1.36 0.42 -6.17
CA VAL A 103 0.16 -0.22 -6.71
C VAL A 103 -0.94 -0.32 -5.63
N SER A 104 -0.58 -0.57 -4.36
CA SER A 104 -1.51 -0.55 -3.24
C SER A 104 -2.13 0.84 -3.03
N TRP A 105 -1.35 1.91 -3.19
CA TRP A 105 -1.88 3.28 -3.20
C TRP A 105 -2.86 3.49 -4.36
N TRP A 106 -2.51 3.09 -5.58
CA TRP A 106 -3.42 3.22 -6.73
C TRP A 106 -4.72 2.44 -6.54
N ALA A 107 -4.65 1.20 -6.05
CA ALA A 107 -5.83 0.38 -5.75
C ALA A 107 -6.73 1.06 -4.72
N ASP A 108 -6.16 1.58 -3.63
CA ASP A 108 -6.90 2.33 -2.60
C ASP A 108 -7.55 3.60 -3.16
N ALA A 109 -6.81 4.42 -3.91
CA ALA A 109 -7.34 5.62 -4.53
C ALA A 109 -8.50 5.31 -5.52
N ALA A 110 -8.36 4.26 -6.31
CA ALA A 110 -9.41 3.80 -7.23
C ALA A 110 -10.65 3.32 -6.47
N THR A 111 -10.47 2.59 -5.36
CA THR A 111 -11.57 2.19 -4.47
C THR A 111 -12.27 3.40 -3.85
N VAL A 112 -11.53 4.38 -3.32
CA VAL A 112 -12.10 5.59 -2.73
C VAL A 112 -12.90 6.36 -3.78
N ALA A 113 -12.35 6.55 -4.98
CA ALA A 113 -13.05 7.19 -6.08
C ALA A 113 -14.33 6.43 -6.48
N LEU A 114 -14.28 5.10 -6.52
CA LEU A 114 -15.43 4.26 -6.85
C LEU A 114 -16.54 4.37 -5.81
N VAL A 115 -16.20 4.23 -4.52
CA VAL A 115 -17.16 4.31 -3.41
C VAL A 115 -17.77 5.71 -3.34
N THR A 116 -16.96 6.76 -3.41
CA THR A 116 -17.46 8.15 -3.36
C THR A 116 -18.35 8.47 -4.57
N ALA A 117 -17.98 8.01 -5.77
CA ALA A 117 -18.81 8.11 -6.96
C ALA A 117 -20.16 7.42 -6.81
N ALA A 118 -20.20 6.20 -6.26
CA ALA A 118 -21.43 5.45 -6.01
C ALA A 118 -22.32 6.12 -4.95
N CYS A 119 -21.72 6.80 -3.97
CA CYS A 119 -22.42 7.46 -2.87
C CYS A 119 -22.72 8.95 -3.10
N HIS A 120 -22.56 9.48 -4.32
CA HIS A 120 -22.75 10.92 -4.61
C HIS A 120 -21.86 11.86 -3.79
N ALA A 121 -20.70 11.39 -3.37
CA ALA A 121 -19.73 12.19 -2.62
C ALA A 121 -18.53 12.55 -3.50
N ALA A 122 -17.91 13.68 -3.21
CA ALA A 122 -16.60 14.02 -3.76
C ALA A 122 -15.51 13.52 -2.81
N PRO A 123 -14.48 12.81 -3.29
CA PRO A 123 -13.38 12.39 -2.44
C PRO A 123 -12.55 13.60 -2.02
N HIS A 124 -12.11 13.61 -0.76
CA HIS A 124 -11.19 14.63 -0.26
C HIS A 124 -9.79 14.40 -0.82
N GLU A 125 -9.10 15.46 -1.25
CA GLU A 125 -7.75 15.37 -1.83
C GLU A 125 -6.77 14.65 -0.90
N VAL A 126 -6.69 15.09 0.36
CA VAL A 126 -5.86 14.48 1.41
C VAL A 126 -6.09 12.97 1.51
N ARG A 127 -7.33 12.48 1.42
CA ARG A 127 -7.61 11.04 1.46
C ARG A 127 -7.08 10.30 0.24
N MET A 128 -7.14 10.92 -0.95
CA MET A 128 -6.65 10.31 -2.19
C MET A 128 -5.12 10.19 -2.23
N VAL A 129 -4.40 11.10 -1.58
CA VAL A 129 -2.93 11.08 -1.51
C VAL A 129 -2.37 10.42 -0.25
N ALA A 130 -3.22 10.09 0.72
CA ALA A 130 -2.82 9.62 2.05
C ALA A 130 -1.91 8.37 2.03
N ALA A 131 -2.15 7.48 1.07
CA ALA A 131 -1.41 6.23 0.92
C ALA A 131 -0.12 6.35 0.09
N ASN A 132 0.25 7.57 -0.33
CA ASN A 132 1.48 7.82 -1.09
C ASN A 132 2.71 7.22 -0.38
N PRO A 133 3.55 6.44 -1.08
CA PRO A 133 4.67 5.74 -0.47
C PRO A 133 5.82 6.62 0.02
N GLU A 134 5.98 7.83 -0.50
CA GLU A 134 7.18 8.65 -0.33
C GLU A 134 6.94 9.93 0.47
N ILE A 135 5.74 10.50 0.39
CA ILE A 135 5.47 11.83 0.96
C ILE A 135 5.04 11.69 2.41
N ALA A 136 5.71 12.38 3.34
CA ALA A 136 5.23 12.54 4.72
C ALA A 136 4.05 13.52 4.77
N MET A 137 3.07 13.27 5.66
CA MET A 137 1.95 14.19 5.88
C MET A 137 2.18 14.97 7.17
N ASP A 138 1.78 16.23 7.16
CA ASP A 138 1.80 17.08 8.35
C ASP A 138 0.62 16.78 9.27
N ASP A 139 0.66 17.33 10.49
CA ASP A 139 -0.35 17.09 11.52
C ASP A 139 -1.74 17.58 11.11
N GLU A 140 -1.84 18.59 10.25
CA GLU A 140 -3.10 19.14 9.74
C GLU A 140 -3.76 18.14 8.79
N ASP A 141 -3.01 17.66 7.80
CA ASP A 141 -3.47 16.64 6.85
C ASP A 141 -3.88 15.33 7.56
N LEU A 142 -3.16 14.93 8.61
CA LEU A 142 -3.49 13.73 9.39
C LEU A 142 -4.88 13.80 10.03
N THR A 143 -5.41 14.99 10.29
CA THR A 143 -6.77 15.15 10.84
C THR A 143 -7.87 14.68 9.89
N HIS A 144 -7.60 14.64 8.58
CA HIS A 144 -8.54 14.19 7.55
C HIS A 144 -8.55 12.66 7.38
N LEU A 145 -7.63 11.93 8.03
CA LEU A 145 -7.58 10.47 7.97
C LEU A 145 -8.45 9.83 9.06
N PRO A 146 -8.93 8.58 8.87
CA PRO A 146 -9.72 7.88 9.88
C PRO A 146 -9.02 7.89 11.24
N LYS A 147 -9.69 8.30 12.32
CA LYS A 147 -9.04 8.39 13.64
C LYS A 147 -8.51 7.03 14.09
N ILE A 148 -7.32 7.04 14.68
CA ILE A 148 -6.77 5.87 15.36
C ILE A 148 -7.66 5.57 16.57
N SER A 149 -7.95 4.29 16.83
CA SER A 149 -8.86 3.92 17.91
C SER A 149 -8.27 4.35 19.27
N ASP A 150 -9.10 4.99 20.10
CA ASP A 150 -8.67 5.41 21.45
C ASP A 150 -8.18 4.22 22.28
N HIS A 151 -8.77 3.04 22.05
CA HIS A 151 -8.36 1.80 22.69
C HIS A 151 -6.92 1.39 22.30
N SER A 152 -6.59 1.40 21.01
CA SER A 152 -5.23 1.13 20.52
C SER A 152 -4.23 2.13 21.09
N ARG A 153 -4.58 3.43 21.10
CA ARG A 153 -3.72 4.48 21.68
C ARG A 153 -3.46 4.23 23.16
N GLN A 154 -4.50 3.94 23.94
CA GLN A 154 -4.38 3.65 25.37
C GLN A 154 -3.55 2.40 25.65
N LEU A 155 -3.68 1.34 24.85
CA LEU A 155 -2.86 0.13 25.00
C LEU A 155 -1.38 0.40 24.72
N VAL A 156 -1.06 1.18 23.69
CA VAL A 156 0.32 1.58 23.39
C VAL A 156 0.87 2.47 24.50
N GLU A 157 0.11 3.47 24.96
CA GLU A 157 0.50 4.34 26.07
C GLU A 157 0.77 3.55 27.36
N LEU A 158 -0.14 2.66 27.74
CA LEU A 158 -0.01 1.82 28.92
C LEU A 158 1.20 0.89 28.82
N GLY A 159 1.35 0.20 27.69
CA GLY A 159 2.47 -0.69 27.44
C GLY A 159 3.82 0.03 27.48
N ALA A 160 3.87 1.25 26.93
CA ALA A 160 5.07 2.07 26.93
C ALA A 160 5.41 2.59 28.34
N HIS A 161 4.41 2.91 29.18
CA HIS A 161 4.61 3.23 30.60
C HIS A 161 5.07 2.02 31.42
N MET A 162 4.57 0.82 31.10
CA MET A 162 4.94 -0.42 31.80
C MET A 162 6.36 -0.88 31.44
N HIS A 163 6.83 -0.62 30.21
CA HIS A 163 8.17 -1.00 29.76
C HIS A 163 9.31 -0.37 30.57
N ASP A 164 9.14 0.87 31.07
CA ASP A 164 10.14 1.50 31.96
C ASP A 164 10.45 0.65 33.23
N ASN A 165 9.69 -0.44 33.47
CA ASN A 165 9.84 -1.35 34.60
C ASN A 165 10.21 -2.82 34.25
N GLY A 166 10.50 -3.20 32.99
CA GLY A 166 10.93 -4.58 32.65
C GLY A 166 11.17 -4.92 31.16
N ASP A 167 11.96 -5.96 30.93
CA ASP A 167 12.39 -6.42 29.58
C ASP A 167 11.39 -7.39 28.93
N GLY A 168 11.09 -7.19 27.63
CA GLY A 168 10.27 -8.06 26.78
C GLY A 168 8.93 -7.47 26.34
N LEU A 169 8.35 -6.54 27.10
CA LEU A 169 7.08 -5.88 26.72
C LEU A 169 7.27 -4.85 25.59
N TYR A 170 8.47 -4.28 25.46
CA TYR A 170 8.74 -3.22 24.49
C TYR A 170 8.53 -3.65 23.04
N GLU A 171 9.00 -4.83 22.64
CA GLU A 171 8.89 -5.29 21.25
C GLU A 171 7.43 -5.45 20.84
N MET A 172 6.60 -6.05 21.71
CA MET A 172 5.15 -6.17 21.48
C MET A 172 4.46 -4.81 21.42
N VAL A 173 4.86 -3.86 22.27
CA VAL A 173 4.28 -2.51 22.31
C VAL A 173 4.73 -1.67 21.10
N ALA A 174 5.98 -1.82 20.68
CA ALA A 174 6.52 -1.19 19.48
C ALA A 174 5.85 -1.74 18.22
N ASP A 175 5.65 -3.06 18.13
CA ASP A 175 4.88 -3.68 17.05
C ASP A 175 3.43 -3.17 17.03
N LEU A 176 2.76 -3.13 18.19
CA LEU A 176 1.41 -2.58 18.29
C LEU A 176 1.34 -1.11 17.87
N ALA A 177 2.36 -0.31 18.24
CA ALA A 177 2.46 1.10 17.85
C ALA A 177 2.56 1.24 16.32
N VAL A 178 3.48 0.51 15.70
CA VAL A 178 3.66 0.48 14.24
C VAL A 178 2.36 0.03 13.55
N ARG A 179 1.76 -1.09 13.99
CA ARG A 179 0.50 -1.61 13.42
C ARG A 179 -0.69 -0.67 13.60
N SER A 180 -0.64 0.22 14.60
CA SER A 180 -1.67 1.24 14.85
C SER A 180 -1.39 2.56 14.14
N GLY A 181 -0.24 2.71 13.47
CA GLY A 181 0.17 3.96 12.81
C GLY A 181 0.54 5.08 13.81
N VAL A 182 1.08 4.70 14.98
CA VAL A 182 1.52 5.66 16.01
C VAL A 182 3.00 5.48 16.34
N ARG A 183 3.60 6.54 16.87
CA ARG A 183 4.96 6.54 17.39
C ARG A 183 4.97 6.83 18.88
N ILE A 184 5.78 6.08 19.61
CA ILE A 184 6.06 6.33 21.02
C ILE A 184 7.19 7.36 21.10
N GLY A 185 6.99 8.40 21.89
CA GLY A 185 8.01 9.39 22.19
C GLY A 185 7.97 9.81 23.65
N ARG A 186 8.78 10.82 23.98
CA ARG A 186 8.78 11.45 25.29
C ARG A 186 8.56 12.95 25.11
N ASP A 187 7.73 13.52 25.95
CA ASP A 187 7.50 14.96 25.97
C ASP A 187 8.68 15.71 26.60
N ALA A 188 8.58 17.05 26.67
CA ALA A 188 9.61 17.90 27.28
C ALA A 188 9.87 17.61 28.77
N ARG A 189 8.98 16.89 29.45
CA ARG A 189 9.10 16.49 30.86
C ARG A 189 9.61 15.05 31.00
N GLY A 190 9.91 14.39 29.89
CA GLY A 190 10.34 12.99 29.86
C GLY A 190 9.20 11.99 30.01
N ALA A 191 7.93 12.45 30.01
CA ALA A 191 6.77 11.57 30.11
C ALA A 191 6.52 10.88 28.76
N VAL A 192 6.21 9.59 28.82
CA VAL A 192 5.88 8.79 27.64
C VAL A 192 4.59 9.31 27.02
N THR A 193 4.63 9.56 25.71
CA THR A 193 3.53 10.11 24.92
C THR A 193 3.44 9.37 23.59
N VAL A 194 2.22 9.26 23.06
CA VAL A 194 1.96 8.61 21.78
C VAL A 194 1.50 9.66 20.78
N TYR A 195 2.23 9.74 19.66
CA TYR A 195 1.99 10.69 18.58
C TYR A 195 1.45 9.96 17.36
N GLU A 196 0.59 10.63 16.60
CA GLU A 196 0.26 10.15 15.26
C GLU A 196 1.50 10.26 14.39
N ASP A 197 1.80 9.21 13.64
CA ASP A 197 2.99 9.18 12.81
C ASP A 197 2.63 9.53 11.36
N GLY A 198 3.14 10.68 10.91
CA GLY A 198 2.99 11.17 9.56
C GLY A 198 3.83 10.43 8.52
N GLN A 199 4.64 9.45 8.90
CA GLN A 199 5.43 8.64 7.96
C GLN A 199 4.55 7.76 7.06
N PRO A 200 4.95 7.53 5.79
CA PRO A 200 4.13 6.79 4.82
C PRO A 200 3.61 5.45 5.30
N ASP A 201 4.45 4.67 5.98
CA ASP A 201 4.07 3.32 6.41
C ASP A 201 3.06 3.33 7.56
N ALA A 202 3.25 4.20 8.55
CA ALA A 202 2.31 4.39 9.65
C ALA A 202 0.92 4.83 9.14
N ARG A 203 0.86 5.69 8.12
CA ARG A 203 -0.41 6.08 7.51
C ARG A 203 -1.11 4.93 6.80
N ARG A 204 -0.37 4.05 6.10
CA ARG A 204 -0.95 2.84 5.50
C ARG A 204 -1.47 1.88 6.56
N HIS A 205 -0.76 1.72 7.67
CA HIS A 205 -1.28 1.00 8.84
C HIS A 205 -2.57 1.62 9.39
N ARG A 206 -2.64 2.95 9.50
CA ARG A 206 -3.86 3.65 9.92
C ARG A 206 -5.03 3.46 8.94
N LEU A 207 -4.77 3.50 7.64
CA LEU A 207 -5.79 3.38 6.59
C LEU A 207 -6.30 1.95 6.42
N TRP A 208 -5.40 0.97 6.49
CA TRP A 208 -5.66 -0.40 6.05
C TRP A 208 -5.52 -1.44 7.17
N GLY A 209 -5.03 -1.04 8.34
CA GLY A 209 -4.91 -1.87 9.53
C GLY A 209 -4.06 -3.12 9.29
N ASN A 210 -4.57 -4.25 9.80
CA ASN A 210 -3.88 -5.54 9.71
C ASN A 210 -3.67 -6.01 8.28
N ARG A 211 -4.50 -5.60 7.31
CA ARG A 211 -4.30 -6.00 5.90
C ARG A 211 -2.97 -5.49 5.35
N TRP A 212 -2.56 -4.28 5.73
CA TRP A 212 -1.23 -3.77 5.37
C TRP A 212 -0.14 -4.49 6.16
N ALA A 213 -0.31 -4.64 7.47
CA ALA A 213 0.67 -5.29 8.33
C ALA A 213 0.99 -6.73 7.87
N ASP A 214 -0.03 -7.50 7.52
CA ASP A 214 0.10 -8.93 7.28
C ASP A 214 0.39 -9.21 5.79
N HIS A 215 -0.10 -8.36 4.88
CA HIS A 215 -0.09 -8.66 3.44
C HIS A 215 0.37 -7.52 2.53
N GLN A 216 0.63 -6.32 3.07
CA GLN A 216 0.94 -5.13 2.28
C GLN A 216 -0.11 -4.84 1.19
N VAL A 217 -1.38 -5.07 1.52
CA VAL A 217 -2.52 -4.78 0.64
C VAL A 217 -3.45 -3.75 1.28
N PRO A 218 -4.10 -2.90 0.48
CA PRO A 218 -5.10 -1.98 1.01
C PRO A 218 -6.36 -2.74 1.44
N THR A 219 -7.18 -2.09 2.28
CA THR A 219 -8.51 -2.61 2.60
C THR A 219 -9.43 -2.42 1.40
N LEU A 220 -9.74 -3.51 0.71
CA LEU A 220 -10.64 -3.54 -0.44
C LEU A 220 -12.08 -3.86 0.00
N PRO A 221 -13.10 -3.39 -0.75
CA PRO A 221 -14.49 -3.76 -0.49
C PRO A 221 -14.70 -5.25 -0.76
N THR A 222 -15.63 -5.87 -0.05
CA THR A 222 -16.04 -7.25 -0.31
C THR A 222 -16.82 -7.36 -1.62
N SER A 223 -16.92 -8.56 -2.17
CA SER A 223 -17.76 -8.84 -3.33
C SER A 223 -19.22 -8.41 -3.11
N GLU A 224 -19.76 -8.65 -1.91
CA GLU A 224 -21.12 -8.21 -1.56
C GLU A 224 -21.23 -6.68 -1.56
N GLN A 225 -20.27 -5.97 -0.95
CA GLN A 225 -20.24 -4.51 -0.95
C GLN A 225 -20.17 -3.94 -2.37
N LEU A 226 -19.35 -4.51 -3.25
CA LEU A 226 -19.27 -4.09 -4.65
C LEU A 226 -20.60 -4.31 -5.39
N THR A 227 -21.30 -5.42 -5.12
CA THR A 227 -22.59 -5.73 -5.74
C THR A 227 -23.64 -4.71 -5.33
N VAL A 228 -23.66 -4.35 -4.05
CA VAL A 228 -24.58 -3.33 -3.50
C VAL A 228 -24.25 -1.94 -4.06
N LEU A 229 -22.97 -1.54 -4.04
CA LEU A 229 -22.51 -0.24 -4.51
C LEU A 229 -22.76 -0.02 -6.00
N LEU A 230 -22.63 -1.07 -6.81
CA LEU A 230 -22.74 -1.02 -8.26
C LEU A 230 -24.03 -1.69 -8.77
N GLY A 231 -25.06 -1.74 -7.93
CA GLY A 231 -26.37 -2.25 -8.31
C GLY A 231 -26.90 -1.52 -9.54
N GLY A 232 -26.96 -2.22 -10.69
CA GLY A 232 -27.39 -1.66 -11.98
C GLY A 232 -26.26 -1.27 -12.95
N ALA A 233 -25.00 -1.45 -12.57
CA ALA A 233 -23.87 -1.30 -13.48
C ALA A 233 -23.92 -2.35 -14.60
N PRO A 234 -23.27 -2.11 -15.76
CA PRO A 234 -23.11 -3.12 -16.79
C PRO A 234 -22.48 -4.40 -16.23
N ALA A 235 -23.07 -5.55 -16.55
CA ALA A 235 -22.68 -6.83 -15.97
C ALA A 235 -21.22 -7.21 -16.27
N ASP A 236 -20.70 -6.82 -17.43
CA ASP A 236 -19.31 -7.04 -17.84
C ASP A 236 -18.31 -6.21 -17.00
N VAL A 237 -18.67 -4.97 -16.65
CA VAL A 237 -17.88 -4.09 -15.80
C VAL A 237 -17.79 -4.68 -14.38
N LEU A 238 -18.93 -5.06 -13.82
CA LEU A 238 -19.01 -5.66 -12.49
C LEU A 238 -18.27 -7.02 -12.43
N ALA A 239 -18.44 -7.86 -13.45
CA ALA A 239 -17.75 -9.16 -13.53
C ALA A 239 -16.23 -9.02 -13.56
N ARG A 240 -15.67 -8.04 -14.28
CA ARG A 240 -14.22 -7.79 -14.30
C ARG A 240 -13.69 -7.38 -12.93
N LEU A 241 -14.40 -6.49 -12.23
CA LEU A 241 -14.02 -6.05 -10.90
C LEU A 241 -14.07 -7.20 -9.89
N HIS A 242 -15.13 -8.03 -9.91
CA HIS A 242 -15.22 -9.22 -9.07
C HIS A 242 -14.13 -10.23 -9.36
N ALA A 243 -13.83 -10.50 -10.63
CA ALA A 243 -12.77 -11.43 -11.01
C ALA A 243 -11.39 -10.94 -10.51
N ALA A 244 -11.13 -9.64 -10.60
CA ALA A 244 -9.89 -9.06 -10.08
C ALA A 244 -9.80 -9.15 -8.56
N LEU A 245 -10.90 -8.85 -7.83
CA LEU A 245 -10.95 -9.00 -6.37
C LEU A 245 -10.78 -10.46 -5.93
N ALA A 246 -11.48 -11.39 -6.58
CA ALA A 246 -11.39 -12.82 -6.29
C ALA A 246 -9.97 -13.37 -6.52
N ALA A 247 -9.24 -12.86 -7.52
CA ALA A 247 -7.85 -13.23 -7.74
C ALA A 247 -6.94 -12.79 -6.57
N ILE A 248 -7.16 -11.59 -6.03
CA ILE A 248 -6.43 -11.10 -4.85
C ILE A 248 -6.74 -11.98 -3.64
N ASP A 249 -8.03 -12.25 -3.36
CA ASP A 249 -8.43 -13.11 -2.24
C ASP A 249 -7.83 -14.52 -2.35
N ALA A 250 -7.85 -15.11 -3.54
CA ALA A 250 -7.22 -16.41 -3.79
C ALA A 250 -5.71 -16.39 -3.48
N THR A 251 -5.01 -15.33 -3.87
CA THR A 251 -3.57 -15.19 -3.58
C THR A 251 -3.29 -14.94 -2.10
N LEU A 252 -4.16 -14.25 -1.37
CA LEU A 252 -4.02 -14.11 0.09
C LEU A 252 -4.25 -15.44 0.81
N VAL A 253 -5.20 -16.25 0.35
CA VAL A 253 -5.37 -17.64 0.84
C VAL A 253 -4.14 -18.48 0.53
N ALA A 254 -3.55 -18.35 -0.67
CA ALA A 254 -2.32 -19.02 -1.03
C ALA A 254 -1.15 -18.60 -0.13
N LYS A 255 -1.01 -17.30 0.18
CA LYS A 255 -0.01 -16.78 1.12
C LYS A 255 -0.14 -17.41 2.50
N ALA A 256 -1.34 -17.37 3.09
CA ALA A 256 -1.61 -17.96 4.39
C ALA A 256 -1.40 -19.49 4.40
N HIS A 257 -1.53 -20.15 3.25
CA HIS A 257 -1.19 -21.55 3.12
C HIS A 257 0.31 -21.82 3.06
N ALA A 258 1.05 -21.02 2.29
CA ALA A 258 2.51 -21.09 2.20
C ALA A 258 3.17 -20.84 3.56
N GLU A 259 2.68 -19.87 4.33
CA GLU A 259 3.13 -19.60 5.70
C GLU A 259 2.92 -20.82 6.61
N ARG A 260 1.73 -21.44 6.57
CA ARG A 260 1.46 -22.67 7.35
C ARG A 260 2.34 -23.85 6.95
N LEU A 261 2.71 -23.98 5.67
CA LEU A 261 3.68 -25.00 5.23
C LEU A 261 5.09 -24.65 5.72
N SER A 262 5.46 -23.37 5.70
CA SER A 262 6.74 -22.88 6.19
C SER A 262 6.94 -23.09 7.69
N ASP A 263 5.87 -22.98 8.47
CA ASP A 263 5.88 -23.14 9.92
C ASP A 263 5.83 -24.62 10.37
N LYS A 264 5.73 -25.56 9.43
CA LYS A 264 5.64 -26.99 9.75
C LYS A 264 6.97 -27.49 10.30
N ASP A 265 6.92 -28.10 11.49
CA ASP A 265 8.05 -28.82 12.06
C ASP A 265 8.39 -30.09 11.27
N GLY A 266 9.69 -30.27 10.99
CA GLY A 266 10.24 -31.47 10.36
C GLY A 266 10.56 -31.33 8.86
N PRO A 267 11.11 -32.39 8.24
CA PRO A 267 11.50 -32.33 6.84
C PRO A 267 10.28 -32.29 5.91
N TRP A 268 10.36 -31.47 4.87
CA TRP A 268 9.32 -31.38 3.85
C TRP A 268 9.35 -32.61 2.94
N THR A 269 8.17 -33.07 2.54
CA THR A 269 8.04 -34.07 1.48
C THR A 269 8.23 -33.41 0.11
N PRO A 270 8.62 -34.17 -0.94
CA PRO A 270 8.71 -33.62 -2.30
C PRO A 270 7.40 -33.00 -2.82
N ALA A 271 6.24 -33.52 -2.39
CA ALA A 271 4.95 -32.96 -2.77
C ALA A 271 4.72 -31.59 -2.11
N GLU A 272 5.10 -31.43 -0.85
CA GLU A 272 5.01 -30.15 -0.13
C GLU A 272 5.95 -29.09 -0.70
N MET A 273 7.15 -29.49 -1.15
CA MET A 273 8.04 -28.56 -1.87
C MET A 273 7.40 -28.04 -3.15
N ILE A 274 6.85 -28.93 -3.98
CA ILE A 274 6.16 -28.54 -5.23
C ILE A 274 4.95 -27.64 -4.94
N GLU A 275 4.18 -27.96 -3.91
CA GLU A 275 3.03 -27.15 -3.48
C GLU A 275 3.48 -25.77 -3.01
N TYR A 276 4.52 -25.68 -2.18
CA TYR A 276 5.09 -24.41 -1.72
C TYR A 276 5.60 -23.55 -2.89
N ASP A 277 6.27 -24.14 -3.88
CA ASP A 277 6.74 -23.43 -5.07
C ASP A 277 5.56 -22.86 -5.87
N GLN A 278 4.48 -23.62 -6.03
CA GLN A 278 3.26 -23.17 -6.71
C GLN A 278 2.58 -22.03 -5.95
N LEU A 279 2.47 -22.13 -4.62
CA LEU A 279 1.90 -21.08 -3.78
C LEU A 279 2.76 -19.81 -3.81
N SER A 280 4.08 -19.96 -3.75
CA SER A 280 5.03 -18.85 -3.82
C SER A 280 4.92 -18.08 -5.14
N ALA A 281 4.87 -18.79 -6.27
CA ALA A 281 4.64 -18.19 -7.58
C ALA A 281 3.29 -17.43 -7.67
N GLN A 282 2.25 -17.92 -7.00
CA GLN A 282 0.97 -17.20 -6.90
C GLN A 282 1.08 -15.91 -6.07
N VAL A 283 1.81 -15.97 -4.93
CA VAL A 283 2.03 -14.82 -4.04
C VAL A 283 2.86 -13.73 -4.71
N GLU A 284 3.90 -14.11 -5.47
CA GLU A 284 4.68 -13.19 -6.30
C GLU A 284 3.80 -12.44 -7.31
N GLY A 285 2.76 -13.09 -7.82
CA GLY A 285 1.77 -12.49 -8.72
C GLY A 285 0.86 -11.41 -8.10
N LEU A 286 0.84 -11.25 -6.77
CA LEU A 286 -0.11 -10.37 -6.09
C LEU A 286 0.00 -8.91 -6.54
N THR A 287 1.19 -8.39 -6.88
CA THR A 287 1.33 -6.96 -7.26
C THR A 287 0.59 -6.71 -8.57
N ARG A 288 0.72 -7.64 -9.53
CA ARG A 288 0.03 -7.53 -10.82
C ARG A 288 -1.49 -7.67 -10.65
N GLN A 289 -1.95 -8.50 -9.71
CA GLN A 289 -3.38 -8.63 -9.41
C GLN A 289 -3.96 -7.35 -8.80
N LEU A 290 -3.24 -6.70 -7.87
CA LEU A 290 -3.64 -5.39 -7.34
C LEU A 290 -3.72 -4.34 -8.45
N ALA A 291 -2.75 -4.32 -9.38
CA ALA A 291 -2.78 -3.39 -10.51
C ALA A 291 -3.98 -3.64 -11.45
N ARG A 292 -4.33 -4.90 -11.69
CA ARG A 292 -5.54 -5.26 -12.46
C ARG A 292 -6.81 -4.82 -11.74
N TYR A 293 -6.87 -4.99 -10.42
CA TYR A 293 -7.98 -4.51 -9.61
C TYR A 293 -8.08 -2.98 -9.65
N ALA A 294 -6.97 -2.27 -9.45
CA ALA A 294 -6.93 -0.81 -9.47
C ALA A 294 -7.43 -0.25 -10.81
N GLN A 295 -6.98 -0.85 -11.93
CA GLN A 295 -7.48 -0.50 -13.27
C GLN A 295 -8.97 -0.79 -13.40
N ALA A 296 -9.42 -1.99 -13.01
CA ALA A 296 -10.83 -2.36 -13.09
C ALA A 296 -11.71 -1.42 -12.25
N ALA A 297 -11.28 -1.05 -11.06
CA ALA A 297 -11.99 -0.13 -10.18
C ALA A 297 -12.05 1.29 -10.78
N ALA A 298 -10.93 1.80 -11.32
CA ALA A 298 -10.89 3.09 -12.01
C ALA A 298 -11.83 3.11 -13.23
N ASP A 299 -11.86 2.05 -14.03
CA ASP A 299 -12.75 1.90 -15.18
C ASP A 299 -14.24 1.85 -14.77
N CYS A 300 -14.55 1.45 -13.54
CA CYS A 300 -15.92 1.43 -13.01
C CYS A 300 -16.42 2.81 -12.55
N VAL A 301 -15.53 3.77 -12.27
CA VAL A 301 -15.89 5.09 -11.72
C VAL A 301 -16.93 5.82 -12.57
N PRO A 302 -16.79 5.92 -13.92
CA PRO A 302 -17.81 6.58 -14.75
C PRO A 302 -19.19 5.93 -14.66
N ALA A 303 -19.24 4.59 -14.61
CA ALA A 303 -20.50 3.85 -14.47
C ALA A 303 -21.15 4.10 -13.11
N ALA A 304 -20.36 4.11 -12.02
CA ALA A 304 -20.84 4.45 -10.69
C ALA A 304 -21.44 5.86 -10.63
N ARG A 305 -20.76 6.86 -11.21
CA ARG A 305 -21.29 8.24 -11.31
C ARG A 305 -22.59 8.31 -12.11
N ALA A 306 -22.71 7.52 -13.18
CA ALA A 306 -23.93 7.49 -14.00
C ALA A 306 -25.11 6.85 -13.26
N LEU A 307 -24.88 5.80 -12.48
CA LEU A 307 -25.89 5.17 -11.62
C LEU A 307 -26.38 6.12 -10.55
N ALA A 308 -25.43 6.76 -9.86
CA ALA A 308 -25.69 7.78 -8.89
C ALA A 308 -26.69 8.81 -9.46
N ARG A 309 -26.34 9.50 -10.56
CA ARG A 309 -27.24 10.51 -11.17
C ARG A 309 -28.65 10.00 -11.51
N ARG A 310 -28.79 8.72 -11.89
CA ARG A 310 -30.13 8.13 -12.16
C ARG A 310 -30.98 8.06 -10.90
N HIS A 311 -30.39 7.72 -9.76
CA HIS A 311 -31.08 7.66 -8.47
C HIS A 311 -31.54 9.04 -7.98
N GLU A 312 -30.78 10.10 -8.25
CA GLU A 312 -31.20 11.49 -7.99
C GLU A 312 -32.40 11.92 -8.83
N THR A 313 -32.46 11.48 -10.09
CA THR A 313 -33.53 11.88 -11.03
C THR A 313 -34.80 11.04 -10.95
N ALA A 314 -34.80 9.93 -10.20
CA ALA A 314 -35.97 9.08 -10.05
C ALA A 314 -37.04 9.81 -9.21
N PRO A 315 -38.26 10.04 -9.73
CA PRO A 315 -39.31 10.70 -8.97
C PRO A 315 -39.62 9.89 -7.71
N ALA A 316 -39.72 10.58 -6.56
CA ALA A 316 -40.09 9.95 -5.30
C ALA A 316 -41.36 9.10 -5.51
N PRO A 317 -41.37 7.83 -5.06
CA PRO A 317 -42.53 6.96 -5.24
C PRO A 317 -43.73 7.64 -4.57
N ALA A 318 -44.80 7.85 -5.35
CA ALA A 318 -46.04 8.40 -4.84
C ALA A 318 -46.58 7.45 -3.75
N THR A 319 -46.48 7.88 -2.50
CA THR A 319 -47.09 7.24 -1.32
C THR A 319 -48.58 7.47 -1.29
#